data_AF-A0A2G9UFV4-F1
#
_entry.id   AF-A0A2G9UFV4-F1
#
_cell.length_a   1.000
_cell.length_b   1.000
_cell.length_c   1.000
_cell.angle_alpha   90.00
_cell.angle_beta   90.00
_cell.angle_gamma   90.00
#
_symmetry.space_group_name_H-M   'P 1'
#
loop_
_entity.id
_entity.type
_entity.pdbx_description
1 polymer ?
#
loop_
_entity_poly.entity_id
_entity_poly.type
_entity_poly.pdbx_seq_one_letter_code
_entity_poly.pdbx_strand_id
1 'polypeptide(L)' 'MAIDLESEHILIVSFCPGWVQTDMGGAGASITVEESAAALVSSFAKLNKKHHGGYFRRNLEPIPY' A
#
# COMPACT_ATOMS: atom_id res chain seq x y z
N MET A 1 12.98 -9.98 3.96
CA MET A 1 13.31 -8.61 3.52
C MET A 1 12.95 -7.55 4.55
N ALA A 2 11.72 -7.45 5.07
CA ALA A 2 11.39 -6.44 6.09
C ALA A 2 12.30 -6.55 7.33
N ILE A 3 12.34 -7.74 7.94
CA ILE A 3 13.15 -8.04 9.14
C ILE A 3 14.63 -7.71 8.94
N ASP A 4 15.18 -8.01 7.77
CA ASP A 4 16.61 -7.84 7.48
C ASP A 4 17.04 -6.37 7.54
N LEU A 5 16.16 -5.44 7.14
CA LEU A 5 16.44 -4.00 7.08
C LEU A 5 15.95 -3.22 8.32
N GLU A 6 15.37 -3.90 9.32
CA GLU A 6 14.86 -3.22 10.53
C GLU A 6 16.00 -2.56 11.32
N SER A 7 17.18 -3.20 11.39
CA SER A 7 18.35 -2.68 12.11
C SER A 7 18.93 -1.39 11.48
N GLU A 8 18.68 -1.18 10.19
CA GLU A 8 19.07 0.02 9.44
C GLU A 8 18.02 1.13 9.52
N HIS A 9 16.96 0.93 10.32
CA HIS A 9 15.84 1.85 10.47
C HIS A 9 15.06 2.12 9.16
N ILE A 10 15.03 1.15 8.24
CA ILE A 10 14.27 1.24 6.99
C ILE A 10 12.88 0.63 7.20
N LEU A 11 11.82 1.43 6.98
CA LEU A 11 10.45 0.96 7.04
C LEU A 11 10.04 0.30 5.72
N ILE A 12 9.74 -1.00 5.75
CA ILE A 12 9.20 -1.74 4.60
C ILE A 12 7.73 -2.07 4.84
N VAL A 13 6.90 -1.82 3.83
CA VAL A 13 5.47 -2.13 3.81
C VAL A 13 5.04 -2.53 2.40
N SER A 14 4.03 -3.38 2.29
CA SER A 14 3.41 -3.74 1.01
C SER A 14 1.99 -3.22 0.95
N PHE A 15 1.55 -2.78 -0.23
CA PHE A 15 0.21 -2.26 -0.46
C PHE A 15 -0.48 -2.96 -1.63
N CYS A 16 -1.76 -3.28 -1.43
CA CYS A 16 -2.70 -3.57 -2.50
C CYS A 16 -3.40 -2.26 -2.90
N PRO A 17 -3.11 -1.70 -4.09
CA PRO A 17 -3.71 -0.44 -4.55
C PRO A 17 -5.20 -0.58 -4.89
N GLY A 18 -5.73 -1.81 -4.96
CA GLY A 18 -7.04 -2.13 -5.51
C GLY A 18 -6.96 -2.46 -7.00
N TRP A 19 -8.12 -2.64 -7.64
CA TRP A 19 -8.21 -2.85 -9.08
C TRP A 19 -8.39 -1.49 -9.78
N VAL A 20 -7.29 -0.95 -10.31
CA VAL A 20 -7.19 0.44 -10.79
C VAL A 20 -7.28 0.51 -12.31
N GLN A 21 -8.00 1.51 -12.83
CA GLN A 21 -8.14 1.81 -14.27
C GLN A 21 -6.83 2.29 -14.90
N THR A 22 -5.95 1.34 -15.16
CA THR A 22 -4.65 1.49 -15.84
C THR A 22 -4.62 0.54 -17.03
N ASP A 23 -3.58 0.60 -17.86
CA ASP A 23 -3.41 -0.38 -18.96
C ASP A 23 -3.39 -1.84 -18.45
N MET A 24 -2.80 -2.08 -17.29
CA MET A 24 -2.77 -3.41 -16.64
C MET A 24 -4.13 -3.81 -16.04
N GLY A 25 -4.90 -2.84 -15.52
CA GLY A 25 -6.20 -3.11 -14.90
C GLY A 25 -7.38 -3.13 -15.87
N GLY A 26 -7.25 -2.49 -17.03
CA GLY A 26 -8.30 -2.34 -18.04
C GLY A 26 -9.38 -1.33 -17.67
N ALA A 27 -10.22 -0.99 -18.65
CA ALA A 27 -11.29 0.01 -18.50
C ALA A 27 -12.42 -0.41 -17.53
N GLY A 28 -12.55 -1.72 -17.25
CA GLY A 28 -13.55 -2.27 -16.32
C GLY A 28 -13.13 -2.26 -14.86
N ALA A 29 -11.94 -1.76 -14.54
CA ALA A 29 -11.44 -1.69 -13.18
C ALA A 29 -12.30 -0.75 -12.31
N SER A 30 -12.38 -1.05 -11.01
CA SER A 30 -13.39 -0.49 -10.13
C SER A 30 -13.11 0.91 -9.61
N ILE A 31 -11.85 1.37 -9.68
CA ILE A 31 -11.44 2.69 -9.17
C ILE A 31 -10.49 3.38 -10.16
N THR A 32 -10.50 4.72 -10.13
CA THR A 32 -9.58 5.52 -10.95
C THR A 32 -8.18 5.55 -10.38
N VAL A 33 -7.21 6.01 -11.18
CA VAL A 33 -5.82 6.21 -10.75
C VAL A 33 -5.75 7.26 -9.65
N GLU A 34 -6.49 8.35 -9.80
CA GLU A 34 -6.53 9.47 -8.86
C GLU A 34 -7.06 9.03 -7.48
N GLU A 35 -8.13 8.24 -7.47
CA GLU A 35 -8.70 7.68 -6.23
C GLU A 35 -7.71 6.76 -5.51
N SER A 36 -7.05 5.87 -6.25
CA SER A 36 -6.06 4.95 -5.68
C SER A 36 -4.84 5.71 -5.13
N ALA A 37 -4.28 6.62 -5.91
CA ALA A 37 -3.09 7.39 -5.53
C ALA A 37 -3.36 8.30 -4.33
N ALA A 38 -4.48 9.02 -4.30
CA ALA A 38 -4.84 9.88 -3.18
C ALA A 38 -4.98 9.10 -1.85
N ALA A 39 -5.62 7.92 -1.90
CA ALA A 39 -5.76 7.06 -0.74
C ALA A 39 -4.40 6.51 -0.26
N LEU A 40 -3.54 6.07 -1.19
CA LEU A 40 -2.21 5.57 -0.88
C LEU A 40 -1.34 6.67 -0.24
N VAL A 41 -1.28 7.86 -0.82
CA VAL A 41 -0.51 8.99 -0.26
C VAL A 41 -0.98 9.36 1.14
N SER A 42 -2.29 9.40 1.37
CA SER A 42 -2.87 9.62 2.71
C SER A 42 -2.46 8.53 3.71
N SER A 43 -2.39 7.27 3.27
CA SER A 43 -1.94 6.14 4.09
C SER A 43 -0.44 6.20 4.38
N PHE A 44 0.38 6.59 3.39
CA PHE A 44 1.83 6.74 3.56
C PHE A 44 2.18 7.76 4.64
N ALA A 45 1.43 8.86 4.72
CA ALA A 45 1.61 9.89 5.76
C ALA A 45 1.31 9.40 7.19
N LYS A 46 0.64 8.26 7.36
CA LYS A 46 0.29 7.66 8.66
C LYS A 46 1.21 6.51 9.07
N LEU A 47 2.11 6.10 8.17
CA LEU A 47 3.03 4.99 8.42
C LEU A 47 3.95 5.26 9.60
N ASN A 48 4.28 4.20 10.31
CA ASN A 48 5.16 4.21 11.48
C ASN A 48 5.65 2.78 11.73
N LYS A 49 6.53 2.60 12.73
CA LYS A 49 7.18 1.31 13.03
C LYS A 49 6.19 0.14 13.22
N LYS A 50 4.97 0.38 13.72
CA LYS A 50 3.97 -0.69 13.90
C LYS A 50 3.49 -1.33 12.61
N HIS A 51 3.67 -0.65 11.47
CA HIS A 51 3.27 -1.17 10.17
C HIS A 51 4.37 -2.00 9.50
N HIS A 52 5.59 -2.04 10.05
CA HIS A 52 6.74 -2.67 9.43
C HIS A 52 6.48 -4.15 9.10
N GLY A 53 6.78 -4.54 7.85
CA GLY A 53 6.55 -5.89 7.34
C GLY A 53 5.10 -6.23 7.01
N GLY A 54 4.16 -5.30 7.24
CA GLY A 54 2.74 -5.54 7.00
C GLY A 54 2.32 -5.41 5.53
N TYR A 55 1.18 -6.00 5.21
CA TYR A 55 0.50 -5.90 3.93
C TYR A 55 -0.85 -5.21 4.13
N PHE A 56 -1.11 -4.15 3.37
CA PHE A 56 -2.27 -3.27 3.61
C PHE A 56 -3.05 -2.99 2.32
N ARG A 57 -4.34 -2.67 2.46
CA ARG A 57 -5.12 -2.00 1.41
C ARG A 57 -4.70 -0.53 1.30
N ARG A 58 -5.12 0.12 0.21
CA ARG A 58 -4.90 1.57 -0.02
C ARG A 58 -5.33 2.50 1.13
N ASN A 59 -6.22 2.08 2.01
CA ASN A 59 -6.70 2.83 3.18
C ASN A 59 -6.02 2.44 4.50
N LEU A 60 -4.89 1.71 4.43
CA LEU A 60 -4.11 1.21 5.58
C LEU A 60 -4.80 0.11 6.40
N GLU A 61 -5.88 -0.49 5.90
CA GLU A 61 -6.43 -1.70 6.50
C GLU A 61 -5.50 -2.89 6.26
N PRO A 62 -5.19 -3.69 7.29
CA PRO A 62 -4.34 -4.87 7.14
C PRO A 62 -5.03 -5.96 6.31
N ILE A 63 -4.26 -6.61 5.44
CA ILE A 63 -4.64 -7.80 4.69
C ILE A 63 -3.89 -8.98 5.31
N PRO A 64 -4.58 -10.04 5.77
CA PRO A 64 -3.92 -11.23 6.30
C PRO A 64 -3.15 -11.96 5.20
N TYR A 65 -2.00 -12.52 5.57
CA TYR A 65 -1.10 -13.31 4.73
C TYR A 65 -0.54 -14.51 5.48
#